data_AF-A0A251WH51-F1
#
_entry.id   AF-A0A251WH51-F1
#
_cell.length_a   1.000
_cell.length_b   1.000
_cell.length_c   1.000
_cell.angle_alpha   90.00
_cell.angle_beta   90.00
_cell.angle_gamma   90.00
#
_symmetry.space_group_name_H-M   'P 1'
#
loop_
_entity.id
_entity.type
_entity.pdbx_description
1 polymer ?
#
loop_
_entity_poly.entity_id
_entity_poly.type
_entity_poly.pdbx_seq_one_letter_code
_entity_poly.pdbx_strand_id
1 'polypeptide(L)'
;MHPVIETLFDEAENGYVPPGTLAEMNQYMKSLPERLAAYRTLRDREIQVMQKVVDELQSQFTGEPVERLEQSLKTGILVVRHCAMAMLMQDERYLEERLMTWLEETTKFTIPRQSIVSFIH
;
A
#
# COMPACT_ATOMS: atom_id res chain seq x y z
N MET A 1 -13.35 4.20 -4.78
CA MET A 1 -12.80 4.90 -5.97
C MET A 1 -12.18 6.21 -5.44
N HIS A 2 -11.28 6.91 -6.16
CA HIS A 2 -10.69 8.13 -5.57
C HIS A 2 -11.82 9.17 -5.36
N PRO A 3 -11.89 9.88 -4.21
CA PRO A 3 -13.08 10.62 -3.83
C PRO A 3 -13.38 11.78 -4.79
N VAL A 4 -12.36 12.42 -5.38
CA VAL A 4 -12.56 13.44 -6.42
C VAL A 4 -13.30 12.89 -7.65
N ILE A 5 -13.10 11.61 -8.00
CA ILE A 5 -13.82 10.98 -9.11
C ILE A 5 -15.25 10.65 -8.70
N GLU A 6 -15.47 10.19 -7.46
CA GLU A 6 -16.80 9.95 -6.90
C GLU A 6 -17.64 11.25 -6.89
N THR A 7 -17.10 12.33 -6.31
CA THR A 7 -17.75 13.64 -6.27
C THR A 7 -18.06 14.19 -7.66
N LEU A 8 -17.17 13.99 -8.63
CA LEU A 8 -17.42 14.40 -10.02
C LEU A 8 -18.67 13.74 -10.61
N PHE A 9 -18.87 12.44 -10.35
CA PHE A 9 -20.07 11.74 -10.82
C PHE A 9 -21.32 12.21 -10.08
N ASP A 10 -21.26 12.29 -8.75
CA ASP A 10 -22.40 12.69 -7.92
C ASP A 10 -22.92 14.09 -8.28
N GLU A 11 -22.02 15.05 -8.53
CA GLU A 11 -22.40 16.41 -8.90
C GLU A 11 -22.92 16.52 -10.34
N ALA A 12 -22.41 15.69 -11.25
CA ALA A 12 -22.88 15.64 -12.63
C ALA A 12 -24.31 15.10 -12.77
N GLU A 13 -24.81 14.34 -11.78
CA GLU A 13 -26.19 13.83 -11.80
C GLU A 13 -27.24 14.95 -11.68
N ASN A 14 -26.90 16.05 -10.99
CA ASN A 14 -27.83 17.14 -10.68
C ASN A 14 -27.65 18.37 -11.58
N GLY A 15 -26.76 18.31 -12.57
CA GLY A 15 -26.48 19.41 -13.50
C GLY A 15 -25.04 19.44 -14.00
N TYR A 16 -24.61 20.60 -14.48
CA TYR A 16 -23.21 20.79 -14.86
C TYR A 16 -22.30 20.80 -13.62
N VAL A 17 -21.18 20.09 -13.71
CA VAL A 17 -20.17 20.04 -12.66
C VAL A 17 -19.67 21.46 -12.34
N PRO A 18 -19.67 21.87 -11.06
CA PRO A 18 -19.11 23.14 -10.61
C PRO A 18 -17.65 23.35 -11.01
N PRO A 19 -17.22 24.61 -11.25
CA PRO A 19 -15.82 24.91 -11.56
C PRO A 19 -14.81 24.45 -10.51
N GLY A 20 -15.21 24.39 -9.23
CA GLY A 20 -14.36 23.91 -8.13
C GLY A 20 -13.96 22.45 -8.31
N THR A 21 -14.94 21.57 -8.49
CA THR A 21 -14.72 20.13 -8.71
C THR A 21 -13.95 19.84 -9.99
N LEU A 22 -14.21 20.62 -11.05
CA LEU A 22 -13.39 20.53 -12.28
C LEU A 22 -11.93 20.96 -12.04
N ALA A 23 -11.68 21.95 -11.18
CA ALA A 23 -10.32 22.35 -10.82
C ALA A 23 -9.60 21.26 -10.00
N GLU A 24 -10.29 20.64 -9.05
CA GLU A 24 -9.76 19.51 -8.27
C GLU A 24 -9.44 18.30 -9.14
N MET A 25 -10.35 17.93 -10.04
CA MET A 25 -10.13 16.86 -11.02
C MET A 25 -8.94 17.16 -11.92
N ASN A 26 -8.81 18.40 -12.39
CA ASN A 26 -7.64 18.82 -13.17
C ASN A 26 -6.34 18.69 -12.38
N GLN A 27 -6.32 19.07 -11.11
CA GLN A 27 -5.15 18.91 -10.25
C GLN A 27 -4.80 17.43 -10.05
N TYR A 28 -5.80 16.59 -9.77
CA TYR A 28 -5.62 15.14 -9.64
C TYR A 28 -5.07 14.50 -10.92
N MET A 29 -5.56 14.91 -12.09
CA MET A 29 -5.05 14.46 -13.38
C MET A 29 -3.62 14.96 -13.67
N LYS A 30 -3.32 16.21 -13.31
CA LYS A 30 -1.97 16.79 -13.49
C LYS A 30 -0.89 16.07 -12.70
N SER A 31 -1.19 15.54 -11.52
CA SER A 31 -0.24 14.76 -10.72
C SER A 31 -0.13 13.28 -11.15
N LEU A 32 -1.00 12.78 -12.03
CA LEU A 32 -0.98 11.39 -12.49
C LEU A 32 0.38 10.94 -13.08
N PRO A 33 1.08 11.74 -13.92
CA PRO A 33 2.38 11.33 -14.45
C PRO A 33 3.42 11.05 -13.37
N GLU A 34 3.47 11.88 -12.33
CA GLU A 34 4.41 11.72 -11.20
C GLU A 34 4.07 10.48 -10.37
N ARG A 35 2.78 10.26 -10.07
CA ARG A 35 2.33 9.06 -9.36
C ARG A 35 2.58 7.78 -10.15
N LEU A 36 2.38 7.80 -11.47
CA LEU A 36 2.74 6.70 -12.37
C LEU A 36 4.24 6.43 -12.38
N ALA A 37 5.07 7.47 -12.39
CA ALA A 37 6.52 7.33 -12.32
C ALA A 37 6.97 6.68 -11.01
N ALA A 38 6.41 7.11 -9.88
CA ALA A 38 6.67 6.51 -8.56
C ALA A 38 6.26 5.03 -8.52
N TYR A 39 5.03 4.71 -8.95
CA TYR A 39 4.52 3.34 -9.03
C TYR A 39 5.42 2.44 -9.89
N ARG A 40 5.77 2.89 -11.11
CA ARG A 40 6.63 2.14 -12.02
C ARG A 40 8.01 1.93 -11.42
N THR A 41 8.59 2.96 -10.81
CA THR A 41 9.91 2.85 -10.16
C THR A 41 9.91 1.80 -9.06
N LEU A 42 8.88 1.78 -8.20
CA LEU A 42 8.75 0.77 -7.14
C LEU A 42 8.56 -0.64 -7.70
N ARG A 43 7.69 -0.80 -8.70
CA ARG A 43 7.45 -2.08 -9.37
C ARG A 43 8.72 -2.61 -10.03
N ASP A 44 9.41 -1.77 -10.79
CA ASP A 44 10.58 -2.18 -11.58
C ASP A 44 11.80 -2.45 -10.68
N ARG A 45 11.83 -1.89 -9.46
CA ARG A 45 12.87 -2.11 -8.46
C ARG A 45 12.44 -3.02 -7.31
N GLU A 46 11.28 -3.67 -7.38
CA GLU A 46 10.71 -4.46 -6.28
C GLU A 46 11.72 -5.49 -5.74
N ILE A 47 12.31 -6.28 -6.64
CA ILE A 47 13.31 -7.30 -6.28
C ILE A 47 14.52 -6.65 -5.61
N GLN A 48 15.03 -5.54 -6.16
CA GLN A 48 16.22 -4.87 -5.63
C GLN A 48 15.98 -4.31 -4.22
N VAL A 49 14.80 -3.73 -3.98
CA VAL A 49 14.41 -3.19 -2.67
C VAL A 49 14.22 -4.34 -1.67
N MET A 50 13.49 -5.38 -2.07
CA MET A 50 13.16 -6.50 -1.18
C MET A 50 14.36 -7.41 -0.89
N GLN A 51 15.35 -7.48 -1.78
CA GLN A 51 16.58 -8.24 -1.51
C GLN A 51 17.31 -7.71 -0.28
N LYS A 52 17.36 -6.38 -0.09
CA LYS A 52 17.95 -5.80 1.13
C LYS A 52 17.23 -6.24 2.40
N VAL A 53 15.90 -6.33 2.33
CA VAL A 53 15.07 -6.82 3.43
C VAL A 53 15.35 -8.30 3.70
N VAL A 54 15.55 -9.12 2.66
CA VAL A 54 15.95 -10.53 2.81
C VAL A 54 17.28 -10.64 3.54
N ASP A 55 18.29 -9.90 3.09
CA ASP A 55 19.63 -9.95 3.66
C ASP A 55 19.61 -9.53 5.14
N GLU A 56 18.85 -8.48 5.47
CA GLU A 56 18.66 -8.01 6.84
C GLU A 56 17.93 -9.05 7.70
N LEU A 57 16.82 -9.63 7.21
CA LEU A 57 16.07 -10.66 7.92
C LEU A 57 16.92 -11.90 8.21
N GLN A 58 17.69 -12.38 7.22
CA GLN A 58 18.57 -13.53 7.40
C GLN A 58 19.68 -13.24 8.42
N SER A 59 20.23 -12.03 8.42
CA SER A 59 21.28 -11.63 9.36
C SER A 59 20.79 -11.48 10.80
N GLN A 60 19.54 -11.01 11.00
CA GLN A 60 18.97 -10.75 12.31
C GLN A 60 18.29 -11.98 12.92
N PHE A 61 17.75 -12.89 12.10
CA PHE A 61 16.96 -14.04 12.53
C PHE A 61 17.61 -15.37 12.14
N THR A 62 18.89 -15.55 12.47
CA THR A 62 19.69 -16.73 12.08
C THR A 62 19.17 -18.07 12.61
N GLY A 63 18.30 -18.05 13.63
CA GLY A 63 17.72 -19.25 14.25
C GLY A 63 16.26 -19.54 13.87
N GLU A 64 15.62 -18.67 13.07
CA GLU A 64 14.24 -18.91 12.63
C GLU A 64 14.19 -19.85 11.42
N PRO A 65 13.14 -20.68 11.30
CA PRO A 65 12.94 -21.50 10.11
C PRO A 65 12.84 -20.64 8.85
N VAL A 66 13.48 -21.09 7.78
CA VAL A 66 13.50 -20.39 6.48
C VAL A 66 12.07 -20.15 5.98
N GLU A 67 11.16 -21.10 6.20
CA GLU A 67 9.76 -21.01 5.81
C GLU A 67 9.04 -19.82 6.46
N ARG A 68 9.37 -19.50 7.71
CA ARG A 68 8.79 -18.36 8.43
C ARG A 68 9.34 -17.03 7.88
N LEU A 69 10.64 -16.99 7.57
CA LEU A 69 11.25 -15.82 6.93
C LEU A 69 10.65 -15.58 5.55
N GLU A 70 10.46 -16.62 4.74
CA GLU A 70 9.79 -16.54 3.44
C GLU A 70 8.34 -16.04 3.56
N GLN A 71 7.60 -16.53 4.55
CA GLN A 71 6.22 -16.08 4.77
C GLN A 71 6.16 -14.59 5.13
N SER A 72 7.03 -14.14 6.03
CA SER A 72 7.16 -12.72 6.37
C SER A 72 7.55 -11.86 5.17
N LEU A 73 8.48 -12.34 4.33
CA LEU A 73 8.88 -11.65 3.11
C LEU A 73 7.72 -11.53 2.11
N LYS A 74 6.95 -12.61 1.89
CA LYS A 74 5.76 -12.59 1.03
C LYS A 74 4.75 -11.54 1.51
N THR A 75 4.50 -11.46 2.81
CA THR A 75 3.65 -10.41 3.40
C THR A 75 4.23 -9.02 3.17
N GLY A 76 5.54 -8.83 3.37
CA GLY A 76 6.23 -7.56 3.12
C GLY A 76 6.11 -7.09 1.66
N ILE A 77 6.26 -7.99 0.69
CA ILE A 77 6.06 -7.70 -0.73
C ILE A 77 4.63 -7.20 -0.99
N LEU A 78 3.62 -7.88 -0.41
CA LEU A 78 2.23 -7.46 -0.56
C LEU A 78 1.98 -6.06 0.01
N VAL A 79 2.52 -5.76 1.19
CA VAL A 79 2.47 -4.43 1.80
C VAL A 79 3.06 -3.38 0.86
N VAL A 80 4.27 -3.61 0.32
CA VAL A 80 4.92 -2.67 -0.61
C VAL A 80 4.06 -2.43 -1.86
N ARG A 81 3.44 -3.48 -2.42
CA ARG A 81 2.54 -3.35 -3.57
C ARG A 81 1.28 -2.54 -3.25
N HIS A 82 0.70 -2.71 -2.07
CA HIS A 82 -0.43 -1.91 -1.61
C HIS A 82 -0.04 -0.43 -1.41
N CYS A 83 1.15 -0.16 -0.86
CA CYS A 83 1.70 1.20 -0.76
C CYS A 83 1.89 1.85 -2.14
N ALA A 84 2.45 1.11 -3.10
CA ALA A 84 2.59 1.59 -4.48
C ALA A 84 1.22 1.91 -5.10
N MET A 85 0.22 1.07 -4.87
CA MET A 85 -1.15 1.30 -5.35
C MET A 85 -1.79 2.54 -4.71
N ALA A 86 -1.62 2.74 -3.41
CA ALA A 86 -2.11 3.93 -2.70
C ALA A 86 -1.46 5.21 -3.25
N MET A 87 -0.15 5.19 -3.49
CA MET A 87 0.57 6.28 -4.16
C MET A 87 0.04 6.55 -5.57
N LEU A 88 -0.28 5.51 -6.34
CA LEU A 88 -0.85 5.66 -7.68
C LEU A 88 -2.23 6.32 -7.65
N MET A 89 -3.08 5.87 -6.72
CA MET A 89 -4.45 6.36 -6.58
C MET A 89 -4.53 7.71 -5.87
N GLN A 90 -3.46 8.13 -5.17
CA GLN A 90 -3.47 9.29 -4.28
C GLN A 90 -4.55 9.18 -3.18
N ASP A 91 -4.84 7.95 -2.73
CA ASP A 91 -5.86 7.68 -1.71
C ASP A 91 -5.23 6.92 -0.55
N GLU A 92 -5.02 7.60 0.57
CA GLU A 92 -4.45 7.01 1.79
C GLU A 92 -5.45 6.06 2.48
N ARG A 93 -6.75 6.34 2.36
CA ARG A 93 -7.81 5.49 2.93
C ARG A 93 -7.79 4.10 2.35
N TYR A 94 -7.28 3.93 1.12
CA TYR A 94 -7.06 2.62 0.54
C TYR A 94 -6.15 1.72 1.41
N LEU A 95 -5.13 2.28 2.05
CA LEU A 95 -4.26 1.53 2.95
C LEU A 95 -4.99 1.18 4.24
N GLU A 96 -5.69 2.15 4.83
CA GLU A 96 -6.42 1.96 6.08
C GLU A 96 -7.57 0.95 5.94
N GLU A 97 -8.35 1.04 4.86
CA GLU A 97 -9.54 0.21 4.67
C GLU A 97 -9.23 -1.16 4.09
N ARG A 98 -8.17 -1.28 3.28
CA ARG A 98 -7.89 -2.54 2.56
C ARG A 98 -6.66 -3.26 3.06
N LEU A 99 -5.54 -2.56 3.23
CA LEU A 99 -4.31 -3.19 3.68
C LEU A 99 -4.39 -3.54 5.17
N MET A 100 -4.87 -2.65 6.03
CA MET A 100 -4.95 -2.93 7.47
C MET A 100 -5.96 -4.04 7.76
N THR A 101 -7.14 -4.02 7.14
CA THR A 101 -8.11 -5.12 7.28
C THR A 101 -7.53 -6.45 6.82
N TRP A 102 -6.84 -6.49 5.68
CA TRP A 102 -6.17 -7.70 5.21
C TRP A 102 -5.03 -8.15 6.13
N LEU A 103 -4.22 -7.22 6.64
CA LEU A 103 -3.16 -7.51 7.61
C LEU A 103 -3.73 -8.09 8.90
N GLU A 104 -4.83 -7.54 9.42
CA GLU A 104 -5.48 -8.07 10.61
C GLU A 104 -6.01 -9.49 10.40
N GLU A 105 -6.61 -9.77 9.26
CA GLU A 105 -7.12 -11.10 8.91
C GLU A 105 -5.99 -12.12 8.75
N THR A 106 -4.87 -11.73 8.12
CA THR A 106 -3.74 -12.63 7.85
C THR A 106 -2.83 -12.82 9.07
N THR A 107 -2.62 -11.79 9.89
CA THR A 107 -1.81 -11.89 11.12
C THR A 107 -2.51 -12.67 12.22
N LYS A 108 -3.85 -12.57 12.35
CA LYS A 108 -4.65 -13.41 13.25
C LYS A 108 -4.50 -14.91 12.93
N PHE A 109 -4.17 -15.26 11.68
CA PHE A 109 -3.95 -16.64 11.25
C PHE A 109 -2.52 -17.15 11.46
N THR A 110 -1.53 -16.29 11.73
CA THR A 110 -0.11 -16.71 11.73
C THR A 110 0.66 -16.37 13.01
N ILE A 111 0.20 -15.43 13.84
CA ILE A 111 0.92 -15.04 15.06
C ILE A 111 -0.01 -15.15 16.28
N PRO A 112 0.22 -16.11 17.19
CA PRO A 112 -0.44 -16.07 18.48
C PRO A 112 -0.08 -14.75 19.17
N ARG A 113 -1.12 -14.06 19.66
CA ARG A 113 -1.15 -12.69 20.21
C ARG A 113 -0.08 -12.32 21.25
N GLN A 114 0.76 -13.28 21.69
CA GLN A 114 1.79 -13.12 22.72
C GLN A 114 3.13 -12.58 22.18
N SER A 115 3.45 -12.70 20.89
CA SER A 115 4.79 -12.32 20.37
C SER A 115 4.98 -10.85 20.01
N ILE A 116 3.91 -10.06 19.83
CA ILE A 116 4.06 -8.63 19.44
C ILE A 116 4.57 -7.78 20.62
N VAL A 117 4.20 -8.14 21.86
CA VAL A 117 4.65 -7.42 23.06
C VAL A 117 6.14 -7.67 23.37
N SER A 118 6.70 -8.80 22.93
CA SER A 118 8.12 -9.13 23.14
C SER A 118 9.05 -8.62 22.03
N PHE A 119 8.54 -7.93 21.00
CA PHE A 119 9.34 -7.39 19.90
C PHE A 119 9.58 -5.88 20.04
N ILE A 120 8.91 -5.24 21.01
CA ILE A 120 9.00 -3.80 21.30
C ILE A 120 9.80 -3.54 22.59
N HIS A 121 10.26 -4.60 23.28
CA HIS A 121 11.16 -4.56 24.43
C HIS A 121 12.28 -5.57 24.24
#